data_AF-A0A1Q8B1F6-F1
#
_entry.id   AF-A0A1Q8B1F6-F1
#
_cell.length_a   1.000
_cell.length_b   1.000
_cell.length_c   1.000
_cell.angle_alpha   90.00
_cell.angle_beta   90.00
_cell.angle_gamma   90.00
#
_symmetry.space_group_name_H-M   'P 1'
#
loop_
_entity.id
_entity.type
_entity.pdbx_description
1 polymer ?
#
loop_
_entity_poly.entity_id
_entity_poly.type
_entity_poly.pdbx_seq_one_letter_code
_entity_poly.pdbx_strand_id
1 'polypeptide(L)'
;MKQPVLGIVATIIVMAVSLALISFFDFPTFAGWVSYSLMCLIPMQIVVGVTWGTNQPSFAAKQRQPLKGILLAITTAVIGAIVLPASLAVAGGNVTPPAPMLMHVTITSVVVTFWGAIIFGGWPFKAVIRNEVAAGLVLLAACYVVNYLLFRIFFDYGFMEGAPVYVRSLDPHGMFSALNILVFEVSFLIGLFTMANFDLWPLTTFSGVMRQPLLGMVWTVVALAIGGLAFWFGVGIIKMDVMAFLVTAPVPFIFGSIVVINMLQNSLFGKLAQPLKGIANVIAVIVIGSALAQMYRALAPAISGTLHAGPPAYDLEIWTASALLAVTFPFLIFYAEFFRFWPLSKSD
;
A
#
# COMPACT_ATOMS: atom_id res chain seq x y z
N MET A 1 0.22 -7.05 26.30
CA MET A 1 -0.06 -5.62 26.55
C MET A 1 -1.46 -5.27 26.01
N LYS A 2 -2.06 -4.13 26.39
CA LYS A 2 -3.36 -3.68 25.84
C LYS A 2 -3.16 -2.51 24.88
N GLN A 3 -4.13 -2.28 24.00
CA GLN A 3 -4.16 -1.09 23.15
C GLN A 3 -4.35 0.19 24.00
N PRO A 4 -3.78 1.34 23.60
CA PRO A 4 -2.96 1.56 22.39
C PRO A 4 -1.48 1.20 22.55
N VAL A 5 -1.02 0.93 23.77
CA VAL A 5 0.42 0.68 24.07
C VAL A 5 0.97 -0.50 23.29
N LEU A 6 0.19 -1.59 23.15
CA LEU A 6 0.56 -2.75 22.34
C LEU A 6 0.93 -2.34 20.91
N GLY A 7 0.06 -1.58 20.24
CA GLY A 7 0.30 -1.15 18.87
C GLY A 7 1.46 -0.17 18.72
N ILE A 8 1.69 0.72 19.70
CA ILE A 8 2.84 1.63 19.70
C ILE A 8 4.15 0.83 19.78
N VAL A 9 4.27 -0.07 20.76
CA VAL A 9 5.47 -0.90 20.95
C VAL A 9 5.71 -1.79 19.73
N ALA A 10 4.66 -2.40 19.21
CA ALA A 10 4.71 -3.21 18.00
C ALA A 10 5.21 -2.41 16.78
N THR A 11 4.71 -1.18 16.59
CA THR A 11 5.11 -0.30 15.49
C THR A 11 6.60 0.04 15.58
N ILE A 12 7.10 0.39 16.76
CA ILE A 12 8.51 0.69 16.99
C ILE A 12 9.40 -0.52 16.66
N ILE A 13 9.01 -1.73 17.11
CA ILE A 13 9.76 -2.96 16.83
C ILE A 13 9.79 -3.25 15.33
N VAL A 14 8.64 -3.18 14.66
CA VAL A 14 8.55 -3.42 13.22
C VAL A 14 9.40 -2.42 12.43
N MET A 15 9.37 -1.14 12.81
CA MET A 15 10.21 -0.11 12.18
C MET A 15 11.70 -0.39 12.38
N ALA A 16 12.11 -0.76 13.59
CA ALA A 16 13.51 -1.10 13.88
C ALA A 16 13.98 -2.31 13.04
N VAL A 17 13.14 -3.36 12.93
CA VAL A 17 13.44 -4.52 12.07
C VAL A 17 13.48 -4.13 10.60
N SER A 18 12.58 -3.25 10.15
CA SER A 18 12.53 -2.78 8.76
C SER A 18 13.78 -1.97 8.40
N LEU A 19 14.19 -1.03 9.25
CA LEU A 19 15.41 -0.23 9.05
C LEU A 19 16.67 -1.10 9.11
N ALA A 20 16.72 -2.07 10.03
CA ALA A 20 17.81 -3.04 10.07
C ALA A 20 17.90 -3.85 8.77
N LEU A 21 16.76 -4.32 8.24
CA LEU A 21 16.74 -5.00 6.94
C LEU A 21 17.27 -4.11 5.81
N ILE A 22 16.83 -2.84 5.76
CA ILE A 22 17.27 -1.89 4.72
C ILE A 22 18.78 -1.66 4.80
N SER A 23 19.36 -1.61 6.00
CA SER A 23 20.79 -1.36 6.21
C SER A 23 21.74 -2.42 5.62
N PHE A 24 21.23 -3.60 5.23
CA PHE A 24 22.04 -4.63 4.58
C PHE A 24 22.29 -4.37 3.08
N PHE A 25 21.67 -3.34 2.50
CA PHE A 25 21.72 -3.10 1.06
C PHE A 25 22.17 -1.66 0.75
N ASP A 26 22.92 -1.51 -0.35
CA ASP A 26 23.15 -0.18 -0.92
C ASP A 26 21.86 0.39 -1.52
N PHE A 27 21.85 1.70 -1.75
CA PHE A 27 20.65 2.38 -2.26
C PHE A 27 20.13 1.78 -3.58
N PRO A 28 20.95 1.51 -4.62
CA PRO A 28 20.45 0.93 -5.87
C PRO A 28 19.81 -0.46 -5.69
N THR A 29 20.42 -1.34 -4.89
CA THR A 29 19.87 -2.68 -4.62
C THR A 29 18.59 -2.59 -3.81
N PHE A 30 18.57 -1.70 -2.82
CA PHE A 30 17.39 -1.45 -1.99
C PHE A 30 16.22 -0.90 -2.81
N ALA A 31 16.43 0.19 -3.54
CA ALA A 31 15.41 0.88 -4.32
C ALA A 31 14.91 0.03 -5.51
N GLY A 32 15.77 -0.82 -6.07
CA GLY A 32 15.41 -1.76 -7.13
C GLY A 32 14.88 -3.09 -6.58
N TRP A 33 15.75 -4.10 -6.53
CA TRP A 33 15.36 -5.49 -6.31
C TRP A 33 14.66 -5.74 -4.98
N VAL A 34 15.16 -5.18 -3.87
CA VAL A 34 14.57 -5.43 -2.55
C VAL A 34 13.17 -4.87 -2.48
N SER A 35 13.00 -3.60 -2.86
CA SER A 35 11.70 -2.93 -2.88
C SER A 35 10.73 -3.61 -3.82
N TYR A 36 11.16 -3.90 -5.05
CA TYR A 36 10.36 -4.63 -6.04
C TYR A 36 9.84 -5.97 -5.49
N SER A 37 10.75 -6.79 -4.94
CA SER A 37 10.42 -8.13 -4.45
C SER A 37 9.40 -8.09 -3.31
N LEU A 38 9.56 -7.16 -2.38
CA LEU A 38 8.64 -7.03 -1.25
C LEU A 38 7.30 -6.43 -1.67
N MET A 39 7.27 -5.50 -2.63
CA MET A 39 6.01 -4.99 -3.17
C MET A 39 5.19 -6.08 -3.85
N CYS A 40 5.81 -7.06 -4.51
CA CYS A 40 5.11 -8.21 -5.09
C CYS A 40 4.36 -9.07 -4.05
N LEU A 41 4.71 -8.97 -2.76
CA LEU A 41 3.99 -9.66 -1.68
C LEU A 41 2.69 -8.95 -1.29
N ILE A 42 2.65 -7.62 -1.42
CA ILE A 42 1.60 -6.77 -0.85
C ILE A 42 0.20 -7.14 -1.36
N PRO A 43 -0.03 -7.31 -2.68
CA PRO A 43 -1.37 -7.67 -3.17
C PRO A 43 -1.90 -8.95 -2.52
N MET A 44 -1.05 -9.95 -2.32
CA MET A 44 -1.46 -11.17 -1.62
C MET A 44 -1.68 -10.94 -0.13
N GLN A 45 -0.89 -10.08 0.53
CA GLN A 45 -1.16 -9.72 1.93
C GLN A 45 -2.52 -9.07 2.10
N ILE A 46 -2.93 -8.20 1.16
CA ILE A 46 -4.26 -7.57 1.16
C ILE A 46 -5.34 -8.65 1.01
N VAL A 47 -5.17 -9.63 0.11
CA VAL A 47 -6.13 -10.73 -0.05
C VAL A 47 -6.24 -11.55 1.23
N VAL A 48 -5.12 -11.96 1.83
CA VAL A 48 -5.11 -12.75 3.07
C VAL A 48 -5.72 -11.97 4.24
N GLY A 49 -5.31 -10.73 4.43
CA GLY A 49 -5.73 -9.89 5.55
C GLY A 49 -7.17 -9.39 5.43
N VAL A 50 -7.55 -8.88 4.25
CA VAL A 50 -8.85 -8.22 4.02
C VAL A 50 -9.87 -9.19 3.46
N THR A 51 -9.55 -9.86 2.35
CA THR A 51 -10.55 -10.66 1.61
C THR A 51 -10.88 -11.97 2.33
N TRP A 52 -9.86 -12.63 2.86
CA TRP A 52 -9.94 -13.87 3.62
C TRP A 52 -10.02 -13.67 5.14
N GLY A 53 -9.77 -12.46 5.64
CA GLY A 53 -9.83 -12.17 7.08
C GLY A 53 -8.88 -13.01 7.93
N THR A 54 -7.77 -13.50 7.38
CA THR A 54 -6.83 -14.46 8.02
C THR A 54 -7.45 -15.82 8.41
N ASN A 55 -8.65 -16.10 7.90
CA ASN A 55 -9.38 -17.35 8.14
C ASN A 55 -9.15 -18.39 7.03
N GLN A 56 -8.42 -18.01 5.99
CA GLN A 56 -8.03 -18.89 4.90
C GLN A 56 -6.53 -18.71 4.57
N PRO A 57 -5.88 -19.75 4.00
CA PRO A 57 -6.40 -21.10 3.80
C PRO A 57 -6.55 -21.87 5.11
N SER A 58 -7.49 -22.83 5.15
CA SER A 58 -7.89 -23.52 6.40
C SER A 58 -6.74 -24.24 7.12
N PHE A 59 -5.73 -24.75 6.41
CA PHE A 59 -4.57 -25.42 7.02
C PHE A 59 -3.73 -24.45 7.88
N ALA A 60 -3.64 -23.18 7.47
CA ALA A 60 -2.92 -22.13 8.18
C ALA A 60 -3.80 -21.51 9.28
N ALA A 61 -5.07 -21.23 8.94
CA ALA A 61 -5.99 -20.51 9.82
C ALA A 61 -6.32 -21.24 11.13
N LYS A 62 -6.27 -22.58 11.12
CA LYS A 62 -6.54 -23.46 12.28
C LYS A 62 -5.36 -23.57 13.25
N GLN A 63 -4.17 -23.09 12.88
CA GLN A 63 -3.01 -23.17 13.75
C GLN A 63 -3.04 -22.08 14.83
N ARG A 64 -2.27 -22.28 15.90
CA ARG A 64 -1.99 -21.26 16.91
C ARG A 64 -0.76 -20.43 16.54
N GLN A 65 -0.59 -19.28 17.18
CA GLN A 65 0.66 -18.53 17.04
C GLN A 65 1.83 -19.29 17.68
N PRO A 66 3.05 -19.23 17.10
CA PRO A 66 3.45 -18.44 15.93
C PRO A 66 3.19 -19.15 14.58
N LEU A 67 2.81 -20.42 14.59
CA LEU A 67 2.71 -21.23 13.37
C LEU A 67 1.67 -20.67 12.39
N LYS A 68 0.54 -20.15 12.87
CA LYS A 68 -0.45 -19.46 12.03
C LYS A 68 0.18 -18.30 11.25
N GLY A 69 0.87 -17.39 11.94
CA GLY A 69 1.54 -16.26 11.31
C GLY A 69 2.57 -16.70 10.27
N ILE A 70 3.38 -17.71 10.60
CA ILE A 70 4.38 -18.30 9.69
C ILE A 70 3.72 -18.86 8.44
N LEU A 71 2.67 -19.67 8.56
CA LEU A 71 2.02 -20.31 7.41
C LEU A 71 1.30 -19.30 6.50
N LEU A 72 0.69 -18.25 7.08
CA LEU A 72 0.10 -17.16 6.29
C LEU A 72 1.17 -16.34 5.56
N ALA A 73 2.32 -16.09 6.22
CA ALA A 73 3.45 -15.41 5.61
C ALA A 73 4.06 -16.25 4.46
N ILE A 74 4.24 -17.56 4.65
CA ILE A 74 4.69 -18.48 3.60
C ILE A 74 3.70 -18.51 2.44
N THR A 75 2.40 -18.58 2.71
CA THR A 75 1.37 -18.55 1.66
C THR A 75 1.48 -17.29 0.81
N THR A 76 1.73 -16.15 1.45
CA THR A 76 1.95 -14.87 0.75
C THR A 76 3.25 -14.88 -0.04
N ALA A 77 4.34 -15.39 0.55
CA ALA A 77 5.64 -15.51 -0.10
C ALA A 77 5.61 -16.39 -1.35
N VAL A 78 4.88 -17.51 -1.32
CA VAL A 78 4.71 -18.39 -2.49
C VAL A 78 4.06 -17.64 -3.66
N ILE A 79 3.00 -16.87 -3.39
CA ILE A 79 2.36 -16.07 -4.46
C ILE A 79 3.28 -14.95 -4.92
N GLY A 80 3.99 -14.27 -4.02
CA GLY A 80 5.00 -13.26 -4.39
C GLY A 80 6.10 -13.83 -5.28
N ALA A 81 6.58 -15.04 -5.00
CA ALA A 81 7.58 -15.75 -5.79
C ALA A 81 7.08 -16.11 -7.21
N ILE A 82 5.77 -16.15 -7.43
CA ILE A 82 5.17 -16.31 -8.76
C ILE A 82 5.00 -14.94 -9.44
N VAL A 83 4.45 -13.97 -8.69
CA VAL A 83 4.17 -12.61 -9.19
C VAL A 83 5.43 -11.88 -9.62
N LEU A 84 6.52 -12.01 -8.86
CA LEU A 84 7.79 -11.32 -9.11
C LEU A 84 8.38 -11.65 -10.50
N PRO A 85 8.64 -12.91 -10.86
CA PRO A 85 9.13 -13.23 -12.20
C PRO A 85 8.06 -12.98 -13.29
N ALA A 86 6.78 -13.20 -12.99
CA ALA A 86 5.71 -12.95 -13.95
C ALA A 86 5.59 -11.47 -14.34
N SER A 87 5.66 -10.56 -13.36
CA SER A 87 5.56 -9.12 -13.59
C SER A 87 6.81 -8.59 -14.29
N LEU A 88 8.00 -9.12 -13.94
CA LEU A 88 9.26 -8.81 -14.60
C LEU A 88 9.21 -9.20 -16.09
N ALA A 89 8.65 -10.37 -16.41
CA ALA A 89 8.53 -10.83 -17.79
C ALA A 89 7.47 -10.05 -18.58
N VAL A 90 6.27 -9.85 -18.02
CA VAL A 90 5.12 -9.29 -18.73
C VAL A 90 5.16 -7.76 -18.82
N ALA A 91 5.46 -7.08 -17.71
CA ALA A 91 5.45 -5.62 -17.65
C ALA A 91 6.87 -5.02 -17.71
N GLY A 92 7.87 -5.75 -17.21
CA GLY A 92 9.27 -5.30 -17.21
C GLY A 92 10.10 -5.73 -18.42
N GLY A 93 9.57 -6.56 -19.32
CA GLY A 93 10.29 -7.10 -20.49
C GLY A 93 11.60 -7.80 -20.15
N ASN A 94 11.74 -8.35 -18.93
CA ASN A 94 12.96 -8.93 -18.38
C ASN A 94 14.17 -7.97 -18.33
N VAL A 95 13.94 -6.66 -18.35
CA VAL A 95 15.01 -5.68 -18.17
C VAL A 95 15.46 -5.68 -16.72
N THR A 96 16.78 -5.79 -16.51
CA THR A 96 17.40 -5.77 -15.19
C THR A 96 18.49 -4.69 -15.12
N PRO A 97 18.64 -3.97 -13.98
CA PRO A 97 17.77 -3.99 -12.79
C PRO A 97 16.33 -3.50 -13.09
N PRO A 98 15.36 -3.70 -12.17
CA PRO A 98 13.96 -3.30 -12.38
C PRO A 98 13.83 -1.84 -12.83
N ALA A 99 13.34 -1.65 -14.06
CA ALA A 99 13.15 -0.32 -14.64
C ALA A 99 11.97 0.43 -13.98
N PRO A 100 11.92 1.78 -14.07
CA PRO A 100 10.82 2.58 -13.52
C PRO A 100 9.42 2.11 -13.96
N MET A 101 9.26 1.67 -15.21
CA MET A 101 8.01 1.12 -15.74
C MET A 101 7.50 -0.06 -14.91
N LEU A 102 8.39 -1.02 -14.60
CA LEU A 102 8.08 -2.18 -13.77
C LEU A 102 7.80 -1.78 -12.32
N MET A 103 8.55 -0.83 -11.78
CA MET A 103 8.33 -0.34 -10.42
C MET A 103 6.94 0.31 -10.30
N HIS A 104 6.58 1.17 -11.24
CA HIS A 104 5.30 1.87 -11.22
C HIS A 104 4.12 0.91 -11.40
N VAL A 105 4.15 -0.01 -12.38
CA VAL A 105 3.05 -0.99 -12.53
C VAL A 105 2.90 -1.90 -11.30
N THR A 106 4.00 -2.14 -10.57
CA THR A 106 3.98 -2.89 -9.31
C THR A 106 3.34 -2.08 -8.18
N ILE A 107 3.68 -0.79 -8.06
CA ILE A 107 3.05 0.12 -7.09
C ILE A 107 1.54 0.24 -7.35
N THR A 108 1.13 0.45 -8.60
CA THR A 108 -0.28 0.59 -8.95
C THR A 108 -1.06 -0.72 -8.74
N SER A 109 -0.41 -1.88 -8.83
CA SER A 109 -1.04 -3.17 -8.50
C SER A 109 -1.51 -3.22 -7.04
N VAL A 110 -0.78 -2.57 -6.13
CA VAL A 110 -1.17 -2.43 -4.71
C VAL A 110 -2.42 -1.56 -4.60
N VAL A 111 -2.45 -0.42 -5.29
CA VAL A 111 -3.59 0.51 -5.32
C VAL A 111 -4.85 -0.20 -5.83
N VAL A 112 -4.75 -0.90 -6.97
CA VAL A 112 -5.86 -1.62 -7.57
C VAL A 112 -6.31 -2.79 -6.69
N THR A 113 -5.40 -3.44 -5.98
CA THR A 113 -5.77 -4.51 -5.04
C THR A 113 -6.50 -3.96 -3.81
N PHE A 114 -6.08 -2.81 -3.26
CA PHE A 114 -6.86 -2.12 -2.23
C PHE A 114 -8.25 -1.75 -2.74
N TRP A 115 -8.35 -1.23 -3.97
CA TRP A 115 -9.63 -0.90 -4.57
C TRP A 115 -10.56 -2.13 -4.70
N GLY A 116 -10.07 -3.24 -5.25
CA GLY A 116 -10.86 -4.47 -5.40
C GLY A 116 -11.23 -5.13 -4.07
N ALA A 117 -10.26 -5.23 -3.14
CA ALA A 117 -10.44 -5.95 -1.88
C ALA A 117 -11.18 -5.14 -0.81
N ILE A 118 -10.93 -3.83 -0.70
CA ILE A 118 -11.53 -2.97 0.32
C ILE A 118 -12.79 -2.28 -0.22
N ILE A 119 -12.67 -1.51 -1.31
CA ILE A 119 -13.80 -0.69 -1.81
C ILE A 119 -14.92 -1.57 -2.37
N PHE A 120 -14.57 -2.55 -3.19
CA PHE A 120 -15.54 -3.51 -3.74
C PHE A 120 -15.77 -4.72 -2.83
N GLY A 121 -15.04 -4.85 -1.71
CA GLY A 121 -15.20 -5.98 -0.78
C GLY A 121 -15.00 -7.35 -1.43
N GLY A 122 -14.24 -7.44 -2.53
CA GLY A 122 -14.07 -8.63 -3.35
C GLY A 122 -15.25 -8.98 -4.29
N TRP A 123 -16.22 -8.08 -4.48
CA TRP A 123 -17.24 -8.23 -5.52
C TRP A 123 -16.63 -8.08 -6.93
N PRO A 124 -17.11 -8.83 -7.95
CA PRO A 124 -18.19 -9.82 -7.91
C PRO A 124 -17.76 -11.20 -7.44
N PHE A 125 -16.46 -11.46 -7.28
CA PHE A 125 -15.93 -12.81 -7.08
C PHE A 125 -16.42 -13.46 -5.80
N LYS A 126 -16.48 -12.74 -4.67
CA LYS A 126 -17.06 -13.27 -3.42
C LYS A 126 -18.57 -13.53 -3.49
N ALA A 127 -19.28 -12.88 -4.42
CA ALA A 127 -20.71 -13.10 -4.59
C ALA A 127 -21.01 -14.36 -5.42
N VAL A 128 -20.12 -14.74 -6.34
CA VAL A 128 -20.35 -15.84 -7.30
C VAL A 128 -19.52 -17.09 -7.01
N ILE A 129 -18.35 -16.97 -6.38
CA ILE A 129 -17.45 -18.08 -6.07
C ILE A 129 -17.63 -18.49 -4.60
N ARG A 130 -18.12 -19.72 -4.37
CA ARG A 130 -18.34 -20.25 -3.00
C ARG A 130 -17.04 -20.55 -2.24
N ASN A 131 -15.99 -20.98 -2.94
CA ASN A 131 -14.71 -21.26 -2.31
C ASN A 131 -13.97 -19.93 -2.07
N GLU A 132 -13.81 -19.55 -0.80
CA GLU A 132 -13.20 -18.28 -0.40
C GLU A 132 -11.75 -18.11 -0.90
N VAL A 133 -10.96 -19.20 -0.87
CA VAL A 133 -9.59 -19.20 -1.40
C VAL A 133 -9.62 -18.89 -2.90
N ALA A 134 -10.44 -19.61 -3.65
CA ALA A 134 -10.60 -19.37 -5.08
C ALA A 134 -11.10 -17.95 -5.36
N ALA A 135 -12.08 -17.44 -4.59
CA ALA A 135 -12.60 -16.09 -4.74
C ALA A 135 -11.51 -15.03 -4.56
N GLY A 136 -10.63 -15.19 -3.56
CA GLY A 136 -9.51 -14.28 -3.32
C GLY A 136 -8.42 -14.35 -4.39
N LEU A 137 -8.09 -15.56 -4.87
CA LEU A 137 -7.10 -15.73 -5.95
C LEU A 137 -7.61 -15.18 -7.30
N VAL A 138 -8.90 -15.38 -7.61
CA VAL A 138 -9.52 -14.81 -8.81
C VAL A 138 -9.62 -13.30 -8.71
N LEU A 139 -9.97 -12.75 -7.54
CA LEU A 139 -9.91 -11.31 -7.28
C LEU A 139 -8.50 -10.77 -7.54
N LEU A 140 -7.47 -11.43 -7.00
CA LEU A 140 -6.08 -11.01 -7.19
C LEU A 140 -5.68 -10.99 -8.67
N ALA A 141 -6.00 -12.06 -9.40
CA ALA A 141 -5.72 -12.14 -10.83
C ALA A 141 -6.45 -11.03 -11.61
N ALA A 142 -7.72 -10.79 -11.30
CA ALA A 142 -8.49 -9.70 -11.90
C ALA A 142 -7.88 -8.32 -11.60
N CYS A 143 -7.41 -8.08 -10.37
CA CYS A 143 -6.72 -6.84 -10.01
C CYS A 143 -5.44 -6.65 -10.84
N TYR A 144 -4.63 -7.68 -11.07
CA TYR A 144 -3.45 -7.57 -11.94
C TYR A 144 -3.82 -7.27 -13.39
N VAL A 145 -4.86 -7.90 -13.93
CA VAL A 145 -5.34 -7.63 -15.29
C VAL A 145 -5.83 -6.18 -15.41
N VAL A 146 -6.68 -5.73 -14.49
CA VAL A 146 -7.17 -4.35 -14.48
C VAL A 146 -6.00 -3.37 -14.33
N ASN A 147 -5.08 -3.63 -13.41
CA ASN A 147 -3.90 -2.80 -13.21
C ASN A 147 -3.06 -2.66 -14.49
N TYR A 148 -2.80 -3.77 -15.19
CA TYR A 148 -2.05 -3.73 -16.44
C TYR A 148 -2.78 -2.94 -17.53
N LEU A 149 -4.11 -3.04 -17.61
CA LEU A 149 -4.91 -2.22 -18.52
C LEU A 149 -4.80 -0.72 -18.17
N LEU A 150 -4.96 -0.35 -16.90
CA LEU A 150 -4.83 1.05 -16.45
C LEU A 150 -3.43 1.58 -16.74
N PHE A 151 -2.39 0.80 -16.47
CA PHE A 151 -1.01 1.13 -16.81
C PHE A 151 -0.86 1.40 -18.31
N ARG A 152 -1.38 0.51 -19.17
CA ARG A 152 -1.28 0.67 -20.63
C ARG A 152 -2.06 1.86 -21.17
N ILE A 153 -3.17 2.24 -20.53
CA ILE A 153 -4.03 3.34 -20.98
C ILE A 153 -3.48 4.69 -20.50
N PHE A 154 -2.99 4.77 -19.26
CA PHE A 154 -2.75 6.06 -18.62
C PHE A 154 -1.28 6.49 -18.53
N PHE A 155 -0.31 5.58 -18.57
CA PHE A 155 1.09 5.93 -18.31
C PHE A 155 1.84 6.26 -19.60
N ASP A 156 2.43 7.47 -19.64
CA ASP A 156 3.39 7.92 -20.65
C ASP A 156 4.75 8.24 -20.03
N TYR A 157 5.82 7.68 -20.59
CA TYR A 157 7.20 7.88 -20.12
C TYR A 157 8.01 8.78 -21.04
N GLY A 158 7.39 9.55 -21.94
CA GLY A 158 8.08 10.41 -22.90
C GLY A 158 9.07 11.39 -22.25
N PHE A 159 8.81 11.83 -21.02
CA PHE A 159 9.71 12.70 -20.25
C PHE A 159 11.07 12.05 -19.91
N MET A 160 11.18 10.71 -20.00
CA MET A 160 12.42 9.96 -19.75
C MET A 160 13.20 9.65 -21.03
N GLU A 161 12.76 10.11 -22.20
CA GLU A 161 13.50 9.87 -23.44
C GLU A 161 14.95 10.35 -23.35
N GLY A 162 15.89 9.47 -23.71
CA GLY A 162 17.33 9.72 -23.61
C GLY A 162 17.95 9.39 -22.24
N ALA A 163 17.17 9.09 -21.21
CA ALA A 163 17.70 8.62 -19.94
C ALA A 163 18.17 7.14 -20.04
N PRO A 164 19.27 6.74 -19.36
CA PRO A 164 19.76 5.36 -19.40
C PRO A 164 18.75 4.30 -18.92
N VAL A 165 17.82 4.71 -18.05
CA VAL A 165 16.78 3.84 -17.47
C VAL A 165 15.53 3.72 -18.35
N TYR A 166 15.43 4.51 -19.42
CA TYR A 166 14.27 4.51 -20.31
C TYR A 166 14.34 3.36 -21.33
N VAL A 167 13.27 2.58 -21.39
CA VAL A 167 13.14 1.46 -22.33
C VAL A 167 11.93 1.70 -23.20
N ARG A 168 12.16 2.14 -24.44
CA ARG A 168 11.11 2.53 -25.38
C ARG A 168 10.06 1.44 -25.63
N SER A 169 10.46 0.16 -25.68
CA SER A 169 9.52 -0.95 -25.89
C SER A 169 8.59 -1.20 -24.70
N LEU A 170 8.89 -0.64 -23.52
CA LEU A 170 8.07 -0.76 -22.31
C LEU A 170 7.18 0.47 -22.07
N ASP A 171 7.40 1.56 -22.80
CA ASP A 171 6.56 2.76 -22.71
C ASP A 171 5.17 2.49 -23.34
N PRO A 172 4.06 2.64 -22.60
CA PRO A 172 2.73 2.52 -23.16
C PRO A 172 2.29 3.69 -24.04
N HIS A 173 2.94 4.87 -23.91
CA HIS A 173 2.51 6.11 -24.55
C HIS A 173 1.05 6.47 -24.22
N GLY A 174 0.71 6.36 -22.94
CA GLY A 174 -0.64 6.59 -22.41
C GLY A 174 -1.05 8.07 -22.35
N MET A 175 -2.16 8.32 -21.66
CA MET A 175 -2.79 9.65 -21.64
C MET A 175 -2.07 10.69 -20.77
N PHE A 176 -1.32 10.27 -19.76
CA PHE A 176 -0.76 11.16 -18.74
C PHE A 176 0.71 10.83 -18.45
N SER A 177 1.49 11.86 -18.14
CA SER A 177 2.87 11.69 -17.64
C SER A 177 2.90 10.71 -16.47
N ALA A 178 3.78 9.69 -16.55
CA ALA A 178 3.81 8.56 -15.63
C ALA A 178 3.92 8.98 -14.16
N LEU A 179 4.75 9.98 -13.83
CA LEU A 179 4.86 10.47 -12.45
C LEU A 179 3.56 11.10 -11.94
N ASN A 180 2.84 11.86 -12.77
CA ASN A 180 1.59 12.49 -12.37
C ASN A 180 0.49 11.47 -12.12
N ILE A 181 0.33 10.50 -13.03
CA ILE A 181 -0.70 9.46 -12.86
C ILE A 181 -0.35 8.52 -11.70
N LEU A 182 0.93 8.13 -11.54
CA LEU A 182 1.36 7.34 -10.38
C LEU A 182 0.97 8.02 -9.08
N VAL A 183 1.34 9.28 -8.91
CA VAL A 183 1.10 10.00 -7.66
C VAL A 183 -0.38 10.32 -7.46
N PHE A 184 -1.13 10.54 -8.53
CA PHE A 184 -2.59 10.65 -8.47
C PHE A 184 -3.24 9.33 -8.01
N GLU A 185 -2.84 8.19 -8.56
CA GLU A 185 -3.34 6.86 -8.15
C GLU A 185 -2.96 6.53 -6.70
N VAL A 186 -1.77 6.91 -6.23
CA VAL A 186 -1.44 6.77 -4.80
C VAL A 186 -2.26 7.74 -3.95
N SER A 187 -2.57 8.95 -4.46
CA SER A 187 -3.44 9.91 -3.76
C SER A 187 -4.88 9.44 -3.63
N PHE A 188 -5.37 8.60 -4.55
CA PHE A 188 -6.67 7.93 -4.39
C PHE A 188 -6.73 7.13 -3.07
N LEU A 189 -5.62 6.56 -2.60
CA LEU A 189 -5.57 5.89 -1.30
C LEU A 189 -5.78 6.84 -0.11
N ILE A 190 -5.47 8.14 -0.23
CA ILE A 190 -5.86 9.14 0.78
C ILE A 190 -7.39 9.14 0.92
N GLY A 191 -8.12 9.18 -0.19
CA GLY A 191 -9.58 9.14 -0.18
C GLY A 191 -10.14 7.83 0.38
N LEU A 192 -9.57 6.69 -0.03
CA LEU A 192 -9.94 5.37 0.49
C LEU A 192 -9.77 5.31 2.02
N PHE A 193 -8.56 5.61 2.51
CA PHE A 193 -8.26 5.52 3.94
C PHE A 193 -8.94 6.62 4.76
N THR A 194 -9.23 7.79 4.18
CA THR A 194 -10.07 8.80 4.82
C THR A 194 -11.43 8.20 5.14
N MET A 195 -12.12 7.62 4.16
CA MET A 195 -13.40 6.95 4.41
C MET A 195 -13.29 5.79 5.41
N ALA A 196 -12.19 5.04 5.39
CA ALA A 196 -11.93 3.98 6.37
C ALA A 196 -11.80 4.54 7.81
N ASN A 197 -11.12 5.69 8.00
CA ASN A 197 -11.02 6.36 9.30
C ASN A 197 -12.38 6.85 9.83
N PHE A 198 -13.32 7.14 8.92
CA PHE A 198 -14.71 7.47 9.23
C PHE A 198 -15.62 6.24 9.40
N ASP A 199 -15.08 5.02 9.40
CA ASP A 199 -15.87 3.78 9.41
C ASP A 199 -16.96 3.77 8.31
N LEU A 200 -16.63 4.34 7.14
CA LEU A 200 -17.52 4.57 6.00
C LEU A 200 -18.69 5.52 6.25
N TRP A 201 -18.73 6.26 7.36
CA TRP A 201 -19.68 7.36 7.52
C TRP A 201 -19.41 8.48 6.50
N PRO A 202 -20.44 9.12 5.91
CA PRO A 202 -21.87 8.90 6.12
C PRO A 202 -22.49 7.82 5.20
N LEU A 203 -21.73 7.10 4.38
CA LEU A 203 -22.31 6.07 3.48
C LEU A 203 -23.10 5.01 4.25
N THR A 204 -22.66 4.69 5.47
CA THR A 204 -23.35 3.78 6.39
C THR A 204 -24.74 4.22 6.83
N THR A 205 -25.09 5.51 6.71
CA THR A 205 -26.45 6.00 7.03
C THR A 205 -27.46 5.69 5.91
N PHE A 206 -27.00 5.29 4.73
CA PHE A 206 -27.84 5.02 3.56
C PHE A 206 -27.82 3.53 3.22
N SER A 207 -28.80 2.78 3.74
CA SER A 207 -28.90 1.32 3.57
C SER A 207 -28.94 0.86 2.10
N GLY A 208 -29.48 1.69 1.20
CA GLY A 208 -29.49 1.45 -0.24
C GLY A 208 -28.10 1.48 -0.88
N VAL A 209 -27.17 2.28 -0.36
CA VAL A 209 -25.79 2.41 -0.86
C VAL A 209 -24.90 1.30 -0.31
N MET A 210 -25.19 0.75 0.87
CA MET A 210 -24.36 -0.22 1.59
C MET A 210 -24.29 -1.63 0.98
N ARG A 211 -24.70 -1.80 -0.29
CA ARG A 211 -24.65 -3.08 -1.01
C ARG A 211 -23.79 -2.97 -2.24
N GLN A 212 -23.00 -4.01 -2.51
CA GLN A 212 -22.25 -4.10 -3.76
C GLN A 212 -23.21 -4.38 -4.93
N PRO A 213 -22.96 -3.82 -6.13
CA PRO A 213 -21.79 -3.04 -6.50
C PRO A 213 -21.88 -1.53 -6.20
N LEU A 214 -23.05 -1.05 -5.76
CA LEU A 214 -23.29 0.39 -5.58
C LEU A 214 -22.36 1.02 -4.54
N LEU A 215 -22.11 0.32 -3.41
CA LEU A 215 -21.15 0.77 -2.40
C LEU A 215 -19.78 1.03 -3.01
N GLY A 216 -19.26 0.06 -3.76
CA GLY A 216 -17.98 0.15 -4.43
C GLY A 216 -17.91 1.32 -5.41
N MET A 217 -18.96 1.53 -6.21
CA MET A 217 -19.02 2.67 -7.14
C MET A 217 -19.02 4.02 -6.40
N VAL A 218 -19.91 4.19 -5.41
CA VAL A 218 -20.02 5.46 -4.67
C VAL A 218 -18.74 5.75 -3.90
N TRP A 219 -18.18 4.75 -3.22
CA TRP A 219 -16.94 4.92 -2.48
C TRP A 219 -15.76 5.17 -3.44
N THR A 220 -15.70 4.56 -4.62
CA THR A 220 -14.69 4.89 -5.63
C THR A 220 -14.77 6.37 -6.02
N VAL A 221 -15.96 6.89 -6.30
CA VAL A 221 -16.16 8.30 -6.66
C VAL A 221 -15.73 9.22 -5.53
N VAL A 222 -16.10 8.91 -4.28
CA VAL A 222 -15.68 9.71 -3.11
C VAL A 222 -14.17 9.67 -2.92
N ALA A 223 -13.54 8.50 -3.06
CA ALA A 223 -12.10 8.35 -2.91
C ALA A 223 -11.33 9.09 -4.01
N LEU A 224 -11.81 9.05 -5.26
CA LEU A 224 -11.28 9.86 -6.37
C LEU A 224 -11.45 11.35 -6.12
N ALA A 225 -12.59 11.79 -5.59
CA ALA A 225 -12.82 13.20 -5.28
C ALA A 225 -11.87 13.69 -4.19
N ILE A 226 -11.75 12.97 -3.06
CA ILE A 226 -10.84 13.37 -1.96
C ILE A 226 -9.38 13.31 -2.41
N GLY A 227 -8.95 12.20 -3.01
CA GLY A 227 -7.58 12.02 -3.48
C GLY A 227 -7.20 13.00 -4.58
N GLY A 228 -8.11 13.23 -5.53
CA GLY A 228 -7.92 14.19 -6.62
C GLY A 228 -7.88 15.63 -6.14
N LEU A 229 -8.71 16.01 -5.16
CA LEU A 229 -8.62 17.33 -4.50
C LEU A 229 -7.29 17.50 -3.78
N ALA A 230 -6.81 16.48 -3.06
CA ALA A 230 -5.51 16.54 -2.40
C ALA A 230 -4.35 16.71 -3.41
N PHE A 231 -4.37 15.94 -4.50
CA PHE A 231 -3.38 16.05 -5.58
C PHE A 231 -3.42 17.41 -6.27
N TRP A 232 -4.62 17.87 -6.66
CA TRP A 232 -4.81 19.17 -7.30
C TRP A 232 -4.37 20.32 -6.39
N PHE A 233 -4.65 20.24 -5.08
CA PHE A 233 -4.20 21.25 -4.14
C PHE A 233 -2.67 21.24 -3.98
N GLY A 234 -2.06 20.09 -3.75
CA GLY A 234 -0.61 19.97 -3.53
C GLY A 234 0.23 20.30 -4.76
N VAL A 235 -0.10 19.70 -5.90
CA VAL A 235 0.69 19.85 -7.14
C VAL A 235 0.17 21.01 -7.99
N GLY A 236 -1.15 21.18 -8.06
CA GLY A 236 -1.79 22.20 -8.91
C GLY A 236 -1.77 23.61 -8.34
N ILE A 237 -2.10 23.78 -7.04
CA ILE A 237 -2.15 25.10 -6.38
C ILE A 237 -0.83 25.43 -5.68
N ILE A 238 -0.40 24.57 -4.75
CA ILE A 238 0.83 24.79 -3.96
C ILE A 238 2.09 24.67 -4.84
N LYS A 239 1.98 24.05 -6.01
CA LYS A 239 3.10 23.82 -6.95
C LYS A 239 4.22 22.98 -6.33
N MET A 240 3.89 22.06 -5.43
CA MET A 240 4.87 21.11 -4.93
C MET A 240 5.28 20.15 -6.06
N ASP A 241 6.57 19.81 -6.13
CA ASP A 241 7.06 18.76 -7.01
C ASP A 241 6.28 17.46 -6.77
N VAL A 242 6.00 16.71 -7.84
CA VAL A 242 5.09 15.56 -7.80
C VAL A 242 5.62 14.42 -6.92
N MET A 243 6.93 14.16 -6.94
CA MET A 243 7.55 13.13 -6.11
C MET A 243 7.73 13.61 -4.67
N ALA A 244 8.00 14.90 -4.47
CA ALA A 244 7.96 15.50 -3.13
C ALA A 244 6.55 15.38 -2.52
N PHE A 245 5.49 15.66 -3.29
CA PHE A 245 4.11 15.49 -2.85
C PHE A 245 3.82 14.04 -2.45
N LEU A 246 4.23 13.06 -3.26
CA LEU A 246 4.09 11.63 -2.97
C LEU A 246 4.57 11.27 -1.56
N VAL A 247 5.76 11.73 -1.17
CA VAL A 247 6.38 11.37 0.11
C VAL A 247 6.06 12.30 1.27
N THR A 248 5.38 13.42 1.00
CA THR A 248 4.95 14.37 2.03
C THR A 248 3.47 14.21 2.39
N ALA A 249 2.63 13.74 1.46
CA ALA A 249 1.19 13.57 1.69
C ALA A 249 0.68 12.13 1.51
N PRO A 250 0.60 11.54 0.30
CA PRO A 250 0.00 10.21 0.13
C PRO A 250 0.70 9.09 0.91
N VAL A 251 2.03 8.96 0.78
CA VAL A 251 2.80 7.90 1.45
C VAL A 251 2.69 8.03 2.97
N PRO A 252 2.95 9.19 3.61
CA PRO A 252 2.75 9.37 5.04
C PRO A 252 1.32 9.10 5.49
N PHE A 253 0.31 9.51 4.72
CA PHE A 253 -1.09 9.31 5.07
C PHE A 253 -1.48 7.82 5.05
N ILE A 254 -1.04 7.07 4.04
CA ILE A 254 -1.25 5.62 3.98
C ILE A 254 -0.58 4.96 5.19
N PHE A 255 0.69 5.29 5.43
CA PHE A 255 1.45 4.69 6.53
C PHE A 255 0.84 5.02 7.90
N GLY A 256 0.47 6.28 8.13
CA GLY A 256 -0.23 6.72 9.33
C GLY A 256 -1.58 6.03 9.51
N SER A 257 -2.33 5.80 8.43
CA SER A 257 -3.60 5.07 8.46
C SER A 257 -3.42 3.64 8.92
N ILE A 258 -2.38 2.94 8.46
CA ILE A 258 -2.08 1.58 8.90
C ILE A 258 -1.68 1.56 10.38
N VAL A 259 -0.90 2.53 10.84
CA VAL A 259 -0.59 2.63 12.27
C VAL A 259 -1.87 2.84 13.09
N VAL A 260 -2.69 3.83 12.76
CA VAL A 260 -3.90 4.16 13.53
C VAL A 260 -4.96 3.05 13.46
N ILE A 261 -5.23 2.53 12.27
CA ILE A 261 -6.31 1.56 12.03
C ILE A 261 -5.86 0.15 12.40
N ASN A 262 -4.71 -0.33 11.92
CA ASN A 262 -4.27 -1.72 12.11
C ASN A 262 -3.46 -1.89 13.38
N MET A 263 -2.38 -1.12 13.56
CA MET A 263 -1.48 -1.34 14.71
C MET A 263 -2.14 -0.97 16.03
N LEU A 264 -2.77 0.21 16.08
CA LEU A 264 -3.52 0.68 17.24
C LEU A 264 -4.96 0.13 17.27
N GLN A 265 -5.36 -0.68 16.29
CA GLN A 265 -6.70 -1.28 16.19
C GLN A 265 -7.84 -0.26 16.31
N ASN A 266 -7.66 0.93 15.74
CA ASN A 266 -8.63 2.05 15.80
C ASN A 266 -9.06 2.41 17.23
N SER A 267 -8.19 2.18 18.23
CA SER A 267 -8.55 2.29 19.66
C SER A 267 -8.40 3.69 20.24
N LEU A 268 -7.59 4.57 19.63
CA LEU A 268 -7.25 5.90 20.17
C LEU A 268 -8.48 6.74 20.52
N PHE A 269 -9.47 6.74 19.62
CA PHE A 269 -10.66 7.57 19.73
C PHE A 269 -11.95 6.76 19.73
N GLY A 270 -11.89 5.48 20.14
CA GLY A 270 -13.03 4.56 20.09
C GLY A 270 -14.26 4.99 20.92
N LYS A 271 -14.12 5.98 21.81
CA LYS A 271 -15.23 6.55 22.60
C LYS A 271 -15.97 7.70 21.90
N LEU A 272 -15.44 8.24 20.81
CA LEU A 272 -16.09 9.30 20.04
C LEU A 272 -17.09 8.71 19.04
N ALA A 273 -18.19 9.42 18.81
CA ALA A 273 -19.12 9.11 17.73
C ALA A 273 -18.68 9.79 16.42
N GLN A 274 -19.17 9.31 15.28
CA GLN A 274 -18.99 10.01 14.00
C GLN A 274 -19.81 11.31 13.98
N PRO A 275 -19.31 12.41 13.37
CA PRO A 275 -18.07 12.51 12.58
C PRO A 275 -16.79 12.78 13.39
N LEU A 276 -16.91 13.08 14.69
CA LEU A 276 -15.77 13.50 15.52
C LEU A 276 -14.68 12.42 15.60
N LYS A 277 -15.07 11.14 15.69
CA LYS A 277 -14.13 10.01 15.64
C LYS A 277 -13.31 10.02 14.35
N GLY A 278 -13.96 10.13 13.19
CA GLY A 278 -13.29 10.15 11.89
C GLY A 278 -12.35 11.34 11.73
N ILE A 279 -12.78 12.53 12.16
CA ILE A 279 -11.94 13.74 12.15
C ILE A 279 -10.70 13.53 13.04
N ALA A 280 -10.87 13.07 14.28
CA ALA A 280 -9.76 12.83 15.20
C ALA A 280 -8.79 11.76 14.67
N ASN A 281 -9.33 10.69 14.08
CA ASN A 281 -8.54 9.65 13.41
C ASN A 281 -7.72 10.22 12.26
N VAL A 282 -8.32 10.98 11.34
CA VAL A 282 -7.62 11.60 10.21
C VAL A 282 -6.51 12.55 10.68
N ILE A 283 -6.77 13.36 11.71
CA ILE A 283 -5.73 14.23 12.29
C ILE A 283 -4.58 13.39 12.84
N ALA A 284 -4.86 12.32 13.60
CA ALA A 284 -3.83 11.44 14.12
C ALA A 284 -3.05 10.74 13.01
N VAL A 285 -3.71 10.30 11.94
CA VAL A 285 -3.09 9.72 10.75
C VAL A 285 -2.10 10.70 10.12
N ILE A 286 -2.51 11.95 9.91
CA ILE A 286 -1.64 12.99 9.32
C ILE A 286 -0.44 13.23 10.23
N VAL A 287 -0.65 13.42 11.54
CA VAL A 287 0.42 13.74 12.49
C VAL A 287 1.40 12.58 12.63
N ILE A 288 0.90 11.37 12.89
CA ILE A 288 1.73 10.18 13.07
C ILE A 288 2.46 9.83 11.77
N GLY A 289 1.72 9.78 10.64
CA GLY A 289 2.29 9.49 9.34
C GLY A 289 3.42 10.44 8.95
N SER A 290 3.18 11.74 9.09
CA SER A 290 4.18 12.77 8.77
C SER A 290 5.39 12.70 9.69
N ALA A 291 5.18 12.52 11.00
CA ALA A 291 6.28 12.39 11.96
C ALA A 291 7.17 11.17 11.66
N LEU A 292 6.55 10.02 11.36
CA LEU A 292 7.29 8.80 11.03
C LEU A 292 8.01 8.93 9.68
N ALA A 293 7.40 9.55 8.67
CA ALA A 293 8.06 9.80 7.40
C ALA A 293 9.29 10.70 7.55
N GLN A 294 9.19 11.77 8.33
CA GLN A 294 10.33 12.64 8.63
C GLN A 294 11.41 11.92 9.43
N MET A 295 11.03 11.06 10.38
CA MET A 295 11.98 10.23 11.11
C MET A 295 12.74 9.29 10.17
N TYR A 296 12.06 8.63 9.22
CA TYR A 296 12.70 7.79 8.21
C TYR A 296 13.68 8.62 7.35
N ARG A 297 13.25 9.79 6.84
CA ARG A 297 14.12 10.69 6.06
C ARG A 297 15.36 11.13 6.85
N ALA A 298 15.21 11.42 8.13
CA ALA A 298 16.32 11.80 9.00
C ALA A 298 17.31 10.65 9.24
N LEU A 299 16.84 9.40 9.24
CA LEU A 299 17.68 8.21 9.41
C LEU A 299 18.30 7.73 8.09
N ALA A 300 17.77 8.14 6.93
CA ALA A 300 18.25 7.69 5.62
C ALA A 300 19.77 7.83 5.43
N PRO A 301 20.44 8.96 5.81
CA PRO A 301 21.88 9.11 5.67
C PRO A 301 22.70 8.09 6.46
N ALA A 302 22.21 7.70 7.65
CA ALA A 302 22.88 6.73 8.50
C ALA A 302 22.70 5.29 8.00
N ILE A 303 21.62 5.02 7.25
CA ILE A 303 21.26 3.67 6.80
C ILE A 303 21.75 3.38 5.38
N SER A 304 21.67 4.33 4.47
CA SER A 304 21.97 4.12 3.04
C SER A 304 22.93 5.15 2.45
N GLY A 305 23.53 6.01 3.27
CA GLY A 305 24.41 7.09 2.82
C GLY A 305 23.65 8.33 2.35
N THR A 306 24.38 9.33 1.86
CA THR A 306 23.79 10.61 1.45
C THR A 306 22.92 10.44 0.20
N LEU A 307 21.63 10.76 0.32
CA LEU A 307 20.65 10.70 -0.77
C LEU A 307 20.18 12.12 -1.11
N HIS A 308 20.10 12.43 -2.39
CA HIS A 308 19.67 13.75 -2.85
C HIS A 308 18.15 13.79 -3.04
N ALA A 309 17.55 14.90 -2.63
CA ALA A 309 16.12 15.15 -2.84
C ALA A 309 15.87 15.86 -4.17
N GLY A 310 14.76 15.53 -4.81
CA GLY A 310 14.30 16.21 -6.02
C GLY A 310 14.94 15.72 -7.33
N PRO A 311 14.62 16.38 -8.46
CA PRO A 311 15.04 15.94 -9.79
C PRO A 311 16.56 16.04 -9.99
N PRO A 312 17.12 15.25 -10.94
CA PRO A 312 16.41 14.30 -11.80
C PRO A 312 16.23 12.90 -11.18
N ALA A 313 16.94 12.59 -10.08
CA ALA A 313 17.06 11.23 -9.56
C ALA A 313 16.03 10.88 -8.47
N TYR A 314 15.59 11.87 -7.67
CA TYR A 314 14.61 11.69 -6.59
C TYR A 314 15.03 10.62 -5.56
N ASP A 315 16.33 10.49 -5.28
CA ASP A 315 16.87 9.38 -4.48
C ASP A 315 16.23 9.29 -3.10
N LEU A 316 16.11 10.44 -2.41
CA LEU A 316 15.51 10.48 -1.07
C LEU A 316 14.01 10.20 -1.10
N GLU A 317 13.27 10.71 -2.09
CA GLU A 317 11.85 10.44 -2.26
C GLU A 317 11.61 8.95 -2.54
N ILE A 318 12.36 8.35 -3.47
CA ILE A 318 12.29 6.91 -3.80
C ILE A 318 12.63 6.08 -2.57
N TRP A 319 13.72 6.40 -1.87
CA TRP A 319 14.12 5.70 -0.65
C TRP A 319 13.03 5.76 0.42
N THR A 320 12.43 6.94 0.63
CA THR A 320 11.40 7.14 1.66
C THR A 320 10.13 6.35 1.34
N ALA A 321 9.67 6.42 0.08
CA ALA A 321 8.51 5.67 -0.38
C ALA A 321 8.73 4.16 -0.24
N SER A 322 9.89 3.67 -0.68
CA SER A 322 10.27 2.26 -0.57
C SER A 322 10.40 1.80 0.88
N ALA A 323 11.04 2.59 1.74
CA ALA A 323 11.23 2.21 3.14
C ALA A 323 9.89 2.09 3.89
N LEU A 324 8.97 3.03 3.67
CA LEU A 324 7.66 3.04 4.32
C LEU A 324 6.69 2.02 3.72
N LEU A 325 6.56 1.97 2.40
CA LEU A 325 5.52 1.16 1.72
C LEU A 325 6.00 -0.19 1.19
N ALA A 326 7.26 -0.33 0.77
CA ALA A 326 7.76 -1.61 0.27
C ALA A 326 8.30 -2.51 1.38
N VAL A 327 8.88 -1.96 2.46
CA VAL A 327 9.46 -2.77 3.56
C VAL A 327 8.60 -2.74 4.82
N THR A 328 8.37 -1.53 5.34
CA THR A 328 7.77 -1.40 6.66
C THR A 328 6.30 -1.79 6.65
N PHE A 329 5.55 -1.35 5.63
CA PHE A 329 4.14 -1.71 5.48
C PHE A 329 3.91 -3.23 5.46
N PRO A 330 4.58 -4.05 4.63
CA PRO A 330 4.39 -5.50 4.67
C PRO A 330 4.70 -6.12 6.03
N PHE A 331 5.71 -5.61 6.73
CA PHE A 331 6.07 -6.12 8.05
C PHE A 331 5.04 -5.75 9.12
N LEU A 332 4.40 -4.57 9.02
CA LEU A 332 3.27 -4.21 9.87
C LEU A 332 2.11 -5.18 9.65
N ILE A 333 1.79 -5.52 8.39
CA ILE A 333 0.71 -6.48 8.09
C ILE A 333 1.06 -7.88 8.61
N PHE A 334 2.28 -8.37 8.36
CA PHE A 334 2.71 -9.65 8.92
C PHE A 334 2.55 -9.67 10.43
N TYR A 335 3.05 -8.64 11.12
CA TYR A 335 3.06 -8.63 12.57
C TYR A 335 1.65 -8.47 13.19
N ALA A 336 0.88 -7.48 12.73
CA ALA A 336 -0.42 -7.17 13.30
C ALA A 336 -1.53 -8.13 12.85
N GLU A 337 -1.58 -8.47 11.57
CA GLU A 337 -2.66 -9.31 11.04
C GLU A 337 -2.31 -10.80 11.11
N PHE A 338 -1.12 -11.21 10.67
CA PHE A 338 -0.81 -12.64 10.55
C PHE A 338 -0.37 -13.22 11.90
N PHE A 339 0.53 -12.54 12.60
CA PHE A 339 1.01 -12.93 13.93
C PHE A 339 0.14 -12.43 15.07
N ARG A 340 -0.86 -11.57 14.81
CA ARG A 340 -1.78 -11.03 15.83
C ARG A 340 -1.05 -10.41 17.02
N PHE A 341 0.06 -9.72 16.75
CA PHE A 341 0.96 -9.11 17.75
C PHE A 341 1.65 -10.12 18.69
N TRP A 342 1.72 -11.40 18.33
CA TRP A 342 2.52 -12.37 19.09
C TRP A 342 4.01 -11.99 19.04
N PRO A 343 4.78 -12.09 20.14
CA PRO A 343 4.39 -12.55 21.48
C PRO A 343 3.93 -11.44 22.44
N LEU A 344 3.83 -10.19 21.99
CA LEU A 344 3.44 -9.04 22.83
C LEU A 344 1.98 -9.10 23.30
N SER A 345 1.14 -9.81 22.54
CA SER A 345 -0.22 -10.18 22.90
C SER A 345 -0.32 -11.68 23.15
N LYS A 346 -1.10 -12.06 24.17
CA LYS A 346 -1.60 -13.43 24.34
C LYS A 346 -2.81 -13.58 23.43
N SER A 347 -2.59 -13.69 22.13
CA SER A 347 -3.62 -14.10 21.18
C SER A 347 -3.59 -15.62 21.06
N ASP A 348 -4.69 -16.29 21.41
CA ASP A 348 -4.85 -17.75 21.30
C ASP A 348 -4.67 -18.25 19.84
#